data_AF-A0A3D3WB21-F1
#
_entry.id   AF-A0A3D3WB21-F1
#
_cell.length_a   1.000
_cell.length_b   1.000
_cell.length_c   1.000
_cell.angle_alpha   90.00
_cell.angle_beta   90.00
_cell.angle_gamma   90.00
#
_symmetry.space_group_name_H-M   'P 1'
#
loop_
_entity.id
_entity.type
_entity.pdbx_description
1 polymer ?
#
loop_
_entity_poly.entity_id
_entity_poly.type
_entity_poly.pdbx_seq_one_letter_code
_entity_poly.pdbx_strand_id
1 'polypeptide(L)'
;MRKQKRLHWPAIKNLIAVLNLSGNTKALFEYNGRSHRHYLICLCCKRIEAIAHCPLKDDEETLAKETDYRISGHKLVIYGYCPDCQNNKSEMIE
;
A
#
# COMPACT_ATOMS: atom_id res chain seq x y z
N MET A 1 -3.31 49.60 4.68
CA MET A 1 -3.92 48.39 5.28
C MET A 1 -3.71 47.20 4.34
N ARG A 2 -2.65 46.41 4.53
CA ARG A 2 -2.34 45.23 3.70
C ARG A 2 -3.16 44.04 4.20
N LYS A 3 -4.19 43.65 3.45
CA LYS A 3 -5.00 42.46 3.76
C LYS A 3 -4.11 41.22 3.62
N GLN A 4 -3.75 40.60 4.75
CA GLN A 4 -3.10 39.28 4.78
C GLN A 4 -4.02 38.28 4.07
N LYS A 5 -3.63 37.85 2.86
CA LYS A 5 -4.19 36.65 2.24
C LYS A 5 -3.77 35.47 3.11
N ARG A 6 -4.70 34.95 3.93
CA ARG A 6 -4.56 33.63 4.55
C ARG A 6 -4.28 32.64 3.41
N LEU A 7 -3.08 32.06 3.37
CA LEU A 7 -2.79 30.92 2.52
C LEU A 7 -3.77 29.81 2.94
N HIS A 8 -4.71 29.50 2.06
CA HIS A 8 -5.62 28.38 2.23
C HIS A 8 -4.80 27.11 1.96
N TRP A 9 -4.58 26.29 2.98
CA TRP A 9 -3.87 25.01 2.89
C TRP A 9 -4.65 24.06 1.96
N PRO A 10 -4.20 23.76 0.72
CA PRO A 10 -4.81 22.73 -0.09
C PRO A 10 -4.28 21.40 0.45
N ALA A 11 -5.01 20.87 1.43
CA ALA A 11 -5.29 19.45 1.58
C ALA A 11 -4.31 18.50 0.86
N ILE A 12 -3.20 18.16 1.53
CA ILE A 12 -2.45 16.93 1.28
C ILE A 12 -3.35 15.75 1.74
N LYS A 13 -4.49 15.54 1.06
CA LYS A 13 -5.54 14.60 1.46
C LYS A 13 -5.41 13.22 0.82
N ASN A 14 -4.46 13.03 -0.10
CA ASN A 14 -4.42 11.85 -0.98
C ASN A 14 -3.04 11.16 -1.02
N LEU A 15 -2.28 11.22 0.07
CA LEU A 15 -1.08 10.41 0.23
C LEU A 15 -1.42 9.21 1.10
N ILE A 16 -1.35 8.01 0.52
CA ILE A 16 -1.31 6.78 1.31
C ILE A 16 0.15 6.50 1.60
N ALA A 17 0.54 6.52 2.87
CA ALA A 17 1.79 5.93 3.33
C ALA A 17 1.60 4.41 3.27
N VAL A 18 2.21 3.76 2.27
CA VAL A 18 1.97 2.34 2.05
C VAL A 18 2.79 1.48 3.01
N LEU A 19 3.97 1.95 3.46
CA LEU A 19 4.92 1.12 4.21
C LEU A 19 5.82 1.95 5.13
N ASN A 20 5.81 1.64 6.43
CA ASN A 20 6.98 1.83 7.29
C ASN A 20 7.71 0.48 7.31
N LEU A 21 8.74 0.33 6.47
CA LEU A 21 9.59 -0.86 6.51
C LEU A 21 10.46 -0.77 7.78
N SER A 22 10.22 -1.66 8.74
CA SER A 22 11.05 -1.81 9.92
C SER A 22 12.52 -1.96 9.50
N GLY A 23 13.31 -0.91 9.74
CA GLY A 23 14.76 -0.88 9.51
C GLY A 23 15.26 -0.05 8.31
N ASN A 24 14.40 0.57 7.49
CA ASN A 24 14.86 1.46 6.41
C ASN A 24 13.98 2.70 6.30
N THR A 25 14.59 3.89 6.24
CA THR A 25 13.94 5.23 6.23
C THR A 25 13.13 5.54 4.96
N LYS A 26 12.77 4.52 4.17
CA LYS A 26 12.07 4.68 2.89
C LYS A 26 10.57 4.61 3.11
N ALA A 27 9.92 5.76 3.03
CA ALA A 27 8.47 5.87 2.95
C ALA A 27 8.03 5.80 1.48
N LEU A 28 7.10 4.89 1.20
CA LEU A 28 6.46 4.79 -0.11
C LEU A 28 5.18 5.60 -0.09
N PHE A 29 5.12 6.59 -0.98
CA PHE A 29 3.97 7.44 -1.18
C PHE A 29 3.28 7.06 -2.46
N GLU A 30 2.01 6.67 -2.35
CA GLU A 30 1.16 6.49 -3.51
C GLU A 30 0.18 7.65 -3.60
N TYR A 31 0.04 8.19 -4.82
CA TYR A 31 -1.04 9.10 -5.14
C TYR A 31 -2.36 8.34 -5.21
N ASN A 32 -3.29 8.67 -4.31
CA ASN A 32 -4.60 8.03 -4.23
C ASN A 32 -5.51 8.49 -5.39
N GLY A 33 -5.22 8.01 -6.59
CA GLY A 33 -6.02 8.23 -7.79
C GLY A 33 -7.10 7.18 -7.93
N ARG A 34 -8.04 7.06 -6.99
CA ARG A 34 -9.26 6.19 -7.06
C ARG A 34 -9.05 4.73 -7.51
N SER A 35 -7.80 4.24 -7.55
CA SER A 35 -7.45 2.97 -8.17
C SER A 35 -7.36 1.92 -7.08
N HIS A 36 -8.18 0.88 -7.19
CA HIS A 36 -8.10 -0.30 -6.33
C HIS A 36 -6.84 -1.08 -6.69
N ARG A 37 -5.72 -0.79 -6.03
CA ARG A 37 -4.42 -1.41 -6.28
C ARG A 37 -3.94 -2.19 -5.06
N HIS A 38 -3.32 -3.33 -5.33
CA HIS A 38 -2.68 -4.17 -4.32
C HIS A 38 -1.20 -4.35 -4.67
N TYR A 39 -0.39 -4.64 -3.65
CA TYR A 39 1.05 -4.70 -3.80
C TYR A 39 1.62 -6.01 -3.29
N LEU A 40 2.58 -6.56 -4.04
CA LEU A 40 3.50 -7.58 -3.59
C LEU A 40 4.87 -6.93 -3.38
N ILE A 41 5.45 -7.09 -2.20
CA ILE A 41 6.68 -6.41 -1.80
C ILE A 41 7.75 -7.45 -1.42
N CYS A 42 8.91 -7.36 -2.07
CA CYS A 42 10.05 -8.19 -1.72
C CYS A 42 10.68 -7.73 -0.40
N LEU A 43 10.85 -8.65 0.55
CA LEU A 43 11.46 -8.35 1.85
C LEU A 43 12.98 -8.15 1.77
N CYS A 44 13.65 -8.75 0.79
CA CYS A 44 15.09 -8.58 0.55
C CYS A 44 15.38 -7.25 -0.18
N CYS A 45 15.05 -7.15 -1.48
CA CYS A 45 15.43 -5.99 -2.30
C CYS A 45 14.42 -4.83 -2.29
N LYS A 46 13.27 -4.97 -1.62
CA LYS A 46 12.18 -3.97 -1.58
C LYS A 46 11.54 -3.65 -2.94
N ARG A 47 11.70 -4.54 -3.94
CA ARG A 47 10.91 -4.50 -5.18
C ARG A 47 9.42 -4.52 -4.86
N ILE A 48 8.64 -3.72 -5.59
CA ILE A 48 7.19 -3.64 -5.48
C ILE A 48 6.59 -4.03 -6.82
N GLU A 49 5.63 -4.94 -6.79
CA GLU A 49 4.87 -5.39 -7.93
C GLU A 49 3.39 -5.11 -7.67
N ALA A 50 2.71 -4.54 -8.66
CA ALA A 50 1.27 -4.32 -8.57
C ALA A 50 0.53 -5.62 -8.90
N ILE A 51 -0.40 -6.01 -8.03
CA ILE A 51 -1.28 -7.16 -8.27
C ILE A 51 -2.51 -6.65 -9.03
N ALA A 52 -2.76 -7.22 -10.21
CA ALA A 52 -3.77 -6.73 -11.14
C ALA A 52 -5.22 -7.04 -10.71
N HIS A 53 -5.42 -8.06 -9.87
CA HIS A 53 -6.74 -8.51 -9.45
C HIS A 53 -6.87 -8.52 -7.92
N CYS A 54 -8.08 -8.22 -7.44
CA CYS A 54 -8.42 -8.28 -6.02
C CYS A 54 -8.80 -9.70 -5.60
N PRO A 55 -7.99 -10.38 -4.77
CA PRO A 55 -8.33 -11.72 -4.32
C PRO A 55 -9.41 -11.74 -3.22
N LEU A 56 -9.69 -10.60 -2.57
CA LEU A 56 -10.58 -10.52 -1.41
C LEU A 56 -12.00 -10.09 -1.75
N LYS A 57 -12.34 -9.90 -3.03
CA LYS A 57 -13.63 -9.33 -3.41
C LYS A 57 -14.81 -10.19 -2.93
N ASP A 58 -14.71 -11.50 -3.13
CA ASP A 58 -15.77 -12.44 -2.73
C ASP A 58 -15.82 -12.61 -1.20
N ASP A 59 -14.67 -12.50 -0.54
CA ASP A 59 -14.57 -12.51 0.92
C ASP A 59 -15.23 -11.28 1.54
N GLU A 60 -15.06 -10.09 0.94
CA GLU A 60 -15.74 -8.86 1.38
C GLU A 60 -17.27 -9.02 1.31
N GLU A 61 -17.79 -9.57 0.22
CA GLU A 61 -19.23 -9.79 0.07
C GLU A 61 -19.77 -10.79 1.11
N THR A 62 -18.99 -11.82 1.43
CA THR A 62 -19.36 -12.84 2.43
C THR A 62 -19.33 -12.25 3.83
N LEU A 63 -18.24 -11.56 4.19
CA LEU A 63 -18.09 -10.88 5.48
C LEU A 63 -19.19 -9.85 5.74
N ALA A 64 -19.55 -9.06 4.73
CA ALA A 64 -20.63 -8.09 4.87
C ALA A 64 -21.96 -8.75 5.24
N LYS A 65 -22.25 -9.94 4.68
CA LYS A 65 -23.46 -10.71 4.98
C LYS A 65 -23.42 -11.39 6.35
N GLU A 66 -22.27 -11.94 6.72
CA GLU A 66 -22.12 -12.70 7.98
C GLU A 66 -22.05 -11.80 9.22
N THR A 67 -21.57 -10.57 9.05
CA THR A 67 -21.29 -9.67 10.18
C THR A 67 -22.22 -8.47 10.28
N ASP A 68 -23.09 -8.27 9.27
CA ASP A 68 -23.90 -7.07 9.08
C ASP A 68 -23.09 -5.76 8.94
N TYR A 69 -21.79 -5.85 8.65
CA TYR A 69 -20.95 -4.67 8.42
C TYR A 69 -21.16 -4.07 7.03
N ARG A 70 -21.22 -2.74 6.96
CA ARG A 70 -21.05 -2.00 5.71
C ARG A 70 -19.56 -1.78 5.42
N ILE A 71 -18.98 -2.68 4.62
CA ILE A 71 -17.58 -2.58 4.20
C ILE A 71 -17.40 -1.38 3.27
N SER A 72 -16.41 -0.53 3.56
CA SER A 72 -16.09 0.68 2.76
C SER A 72 -14.86 0.52 1.87
N GLY A 73 -14.15 -0.60 1.99
CA GLY A 73 -12.99 -1.00 1.18
C GLY A 73 -11.95 -1.75 2.02
N HIS A 74 -10.83 -2.09 1.38
CA HIS A 74 -9.71 -2.78 2.01
C HIS A 74 -8.35 -2.28 1.51
N LYS A 75 -7.29 -2.64 2.24
CA LYS A 75 -5.90 -2.46 1.86
C LYS A 75 -5.22 -3.82 1.89
N LEU A 76 -4.70 -4.27 0.75
CA LEU A 76 -3.95 -5.52 0.64
C LEU A 76 -2.50 -5.24 0.24
N VAL A 77 -1.57 -5.71 1.08
CA VAL A 77 -0.14 -5.75 0.80
C VAL A 77 0.36 -7.14 1.16
N ILE A 78 0.95 -7.82 0.18
CA ILE A 78 1.57 -9.13 0.33
C ILE A 78 3.08 -8.93 0.42
N TYR A 79 3.73 -9.71 1.28
CA TYR A 79 5.18 -9.70 1.42
C TYR A 79 5.75 -11.04 1.00
N GLY A 80 6.88 -11.02 0.31
CA GLY A 80 7.54 -12.24 -0.16
C GLY A 80 8.97 -11.99 -0.60
N TYR A 81 9.50 -12.87 -1.43
CA TYR A 81 10.81 -12.71 -2.07
C TYR A 81 10.62 -12.76 -3.58
N CYS A 82 11.13 -11.76 -4.30
CA CYS A 82 11.02 -11.76 -5.76
C CYS A 82 11.89 -12.88 -6.34
N PRO A 83 11.63 -13.32 -7.59
CA PRO A 83 12.40 -14.39 -8.22
C PRO A 83 13.90 -14.14 -8.22
N ASP A 84 14.32 -12.88 -8.42
CA ASP A 84 15.74 -12.51 -8.42
C ASP A 84 16.40 -12.70 -7.05
N CYS A 85 15.70 -12.37 -5.96
CA CYS A 85 16.21 -12.59 -4.60
C CYS A 85 16.14 -14.06 -4.18
N GLN A 86 15.22 -14.84 -4.74
CA GLN A 86 15.18 -16.29 -4.51
C GLN A 86 16.32 -17.01 -5.26
N ASN A 87 16.68 -16.53 -6.44
CA ASN A 87 17.73 -17.10 -7.28
C ASN A 87 19.13 -16.59 -6.88
N ASN A 88 19.25 -15.34 -6.41
CA ASN A 88 20.48 -14.81 -5.82
C ASN A 88 20.54 -15.14 -4.33
N LYS A 89 20.93 -16.38 -4.00
CA LYS A 89 21.22 -16.81 -2.62
C LYS A 89 22.42 -16.08 -1.98
N SER A 90 23.10 -15.18 -2.68
CA SER A 90 24.37 -14.56 -2.24
C SER A 90 24.24 -13.51 -1.14
N GLU A 91 23.02 -13.07 -0.77
CA GLU A 91 22.81 -12.12 0.34
C GLU A 91 21.66 -12.55 1.27
N MET A 92 21.48 -13.86 1.47
CA MET A 92 20.75 -14.36 2.64
C MET A 92 21.72 -14.50 3.81
N ILE A 93 22.19 -13.37 4.35
CA ILE A 93 22.96 -13.37 5.61
C ILE A 93 21.96 -13.58 6.75
N GLU A 94 22.17 -14.66 7.49
CA GLU A 94 21.49 -15.02 8.76
C GLU A 94 21.56 -13.91 9.82
#